data_AF-A0A2V6WZL1-F1
#
_entry.id   AF-A0A2V6WZL1-F1
#
_cell.length_a   1.000
_cell.length_b   1.000
_cell.length_c   1.000
_cell.angle_alpha   90.00
_cell.angle_beta   90.00
_cell.angle_gamma   90.00
#
_symmetry.space_group_name_H-M   'P 1'
#
loop_
_entity.id
_entity.type
_entity.pdbx_description
1 polymer ?
#
loop_
_entity_poly.entity_id
_entity_poly.type
_entity_poly.pdbx_seq_one_letter_code
_entity_poly.pdbx_strand_id
1 'polypeptide(L)'
;QFHAVIGFPFSSIEYKPVESLTLEAQYFPIRRVRARVTWQVFQPLRAYVGFDWDHDHYYRSDRPDDQKDDQIFYYEKRLTAGLRFDLRHIGFEVYGGHAFDRFYFEGESYSDRDANRIRVGSGPFVVGKVSVRF
;
A
#
# COMPACT_ATOMS: atom_id res chain seq x y z
N GLN A 1 10.84 -20.25 8.77
CA GLN A 1 10.07 -20.86 7.66
C GLN A 1 10.04 -19.91 6.47
N PHE A 2 10.10 -20.42 5.24
CA PHE A 2 10.06 -19.62 4.01
C PHE A 2 8.94 -20.16 3.12
N HIS A 3 8.06 -19.28 2.67
CA HIS A 3 6.99 -19.59 1.73
C HIS A 3 7.07 -18.61 0.57
N ALA A 4 7.18 -19.11 -0.65
CA ALA A 4 7.12 -18.30 -1.84
C ALA A 4 6.05 -18.88 -2.77
N VAL A 5 5.14 -18.02 -3.20
CA VAL A 5 4.17 -18.32 -4.25
C VAL A 5 4.55 -17.45 -5.42
N ILE A 6 5.07 -18.05 -6.48
CA ILE A 6 5.45 -17.36 -7.71
C ILE A 6 4.47 -17.83 -8.78
N GLY A 7 3.60 -16.95 -9.23
CA GLY A 7 2.59 -17.26 -10.22
C GLY A 7 2.17 -16.03 -11.02
N PHE A 8 1.44 -16.26 -12.10
CA PHE A 8 0.73 -15.21 -12.82
C PHE A 8 -0.75 -15.27 -12.40
N PRO A 9 -1.38 -14.17 -11.97
CA PRO A 9 -0.94 -12.77 -12.00
C PRO A 9 -0.46 -12.23 -10.64
N PHE A 10 0.03 -13.05 -9.71
CA PHE A 10 0.53 -12.55 -8.42
C PHE A 10 1.71 -13.36 -7.90
N SER A 11 2.68 -12.64 -7.34
CA SER A 11 3.82 -13.24 -6.65
C SER A 11 3.84 -12.75 -5.21
N SER A 12 4.07 -13.66 -4.26
CA SER A 12 4.19 -13.35 -2.84
C SER A 12 5.33 -14.14 -2.21
N ILE A 13 6.04 -13.49 -1.32
CA ILE A 13 7.14 -14.06 -0.56
C ILE A 13 6.88 -13.75 0.90
N GLU A 14 6.81 -14.80 1.71
CA GLU A 14 6.77 -14.72 3.16
C GLU A 14 8.02 -15.41 3.72
N TYR A 15 8.76 -14.68 4.54
CA TYR A 15 9.95 -15.19 5.19
C TYR A 15 9.88 -14.93 6.70
N LYS A 16 9.95 -16.01 7.48
CA LYS A 16 9.95 -16.02 8.94
C LYS A 16 11.31 -16.53 9.43
N PRO A 17 12.34 -15.67 9.56
CA PRO A 17 13.66 -16.09 10.04
C PRO A 17 13.60 -16.59 11.49
N VAL A 18 12.78 -15.95 12.32
CA VAL A 18 12.50 -16.33 13.72
C VAL A 18 10.99 -16.26 13.96
N GLU A 19 10.48 -16.93 14.98
CA GLU A 19 9.04 -16.95 15.29
C GLU A 19 8.46 -15.57 15.56
N SER A 20 9.29 -14.64 16.05
CA SER A 20 8.90 -13.26 16.33
C SER A 20 8.93 -12.34 15.11
N LEU A 21 9.59 -12.69 14.00
CA LEU A 21 9.76 -11.79 12.86
C LEU A 21 9.17 -12.40 11.59
N THR A 22 8.28 -11.66 10.94
CA THR A 22 7.66 -12.03 9.67
C THR A 22 7.93 -10.94 8.65
N LEU A 23 8.52 -11.33 7.53
CA LEU A 23 8.81 -10.48 6.39
C LEU A 23 7.89 -10.91 5.25
N GLU A 24 7.15 -9.97 4.69
CA GLU A 24 6.19 -10.20 3.62
C GLU A 24 6.49 -9.25 2.47
N ALA A 25 6.57 -9.77 1.26
CA ALA A 25 6.66 -8.98 0.05
C ALA A 25 5.67 -9.54 -0.97
N GLN A 26 4.86 -8.67 -1.54
CA GLN A 26 3.83 -9.00 -2.52
C GLN A 26 4.01 -8.09 -3.73
N TYR A 27 4.04 -8.71 -4.90
CA TYR A 27 4.16 -8.03 -6.18
C TYR A 27 3.01 -8.47 -7.09
N PHE A 28 2.19 -7.50 -7.48
CA PHE A 28 1.16 -7.69 -8.49
C PHE A 28 1.68 -7.04 -9.78
N PRO A 29 1.93 -7.82 -10.86
CA PRO A 29 2.42 -7.32 -12.15
C PRO A 29 1.55 -6.21 -12.75
N ILE A 30 0.30 -6.08 -12.29
CA ILE A 30 -0.64 -5.02 -12.68
C ILE A 30 -0.55 -3.83 -11.69
N ARG A 31 0.66 -3.41 -11.32
CA ARG A 31 0.99 -2.07 -10.76
C ARG A 31 1.00 -1.88 -9.24
N ARG A 32 0.92 -2.92 -8.40
CA ARG A 32 0.97 -2.78 -6.92
C ARG A 32 2.14 -3.54 -6.28
N VAL A 33 2.90 -2.83 -5.45
CA VAL A 33 3.99 -3.42 -4.64
C VAL A 33 3.69 -3.19 -3.17
N ARG A 34 3.71 -4.26 -2.39
CA ARG A 34 3.56 -4.18 -0.93
C ARG A 34 4.71 -4.93 -0.26
N ALA A 35 5.40 -4.25 0.64
CA ALA A 35 6.36 -4.87 1.53
C ALA A 35 5.94 -4.60 2.98
N ARG A 36 6.05 -5.61 3.84
CA ARG A 36 5.72 -5.49 5.26
C ARG A 36 6.70 -6.30 6.10
N VAL A 37 7.12 -5.69 7.20
CA VAL A 37 7.91 -6.32 8.25
C VAL A 37 7.07 -6.27 9.51
N THR A 38 6.76 -7.43 10.08
CA THR A 38 6.00 -7.55 11.32
C THR A 38 6.88 -8.20 12.37
N TRP A 39 7.02 -7.53 13.51
CA TRP A 39 7.74 -8.03 14.67
C TRP A 39 6.78 -8.23 15.85
N GLN A 40 6.61 -9.48 16.28
CA GLN A 40 5.96 -9.84 17.53
C GLN A 40 6.92 -9.59 18.69
N VAL A 41 6.67 -8.49 19.42
CA VAL A 41 7.48 -8.09 20.58
C VAL A 41 7.18 -9.03 21.75
N PHE A 42 5.90 -9.25 22.04
CA PHE A 42 5.39 -10.25 22.98
C PHE A 42 3.91 -10.49 22.66
N GLN A 43 3.31 -11.61 23.05
CA GLN A 43 1.84 -11.72 22.94
C GLN A 43 1.22 -10.88 24.07
N PRO A 44 0.38 -9.85 23.79
CA PRO A 44 -0.41 -9.58 22.57
C PRO A 44 0.09 -8.47 21.60
N LEU A 45 1.26 -7.86 21.84
CA LEU A 45 1.80 -6.73 21.08
C LEU A 45 2.64 -7.14 19.85
N ARG A 46 2.27 -6.60 18.69
CA ARG A 46 3.04 -6.67 17.45
C ARG A 46 3.32 -5.29 16.90
N ALA A 47 4.57 -5.03 16.53
CA ALA A 47 4.97 -3.88 15.76
C ALA A 47 5.03 -4.24 14.28
N TYR A 48 4.78 -3.29 13.39
CA TYR A 48 5.00 -3.50 11.97
C TYR A 48 5.45 -2.22 11.28
N VAL A 49 6.18 -2.41 10.18
CA VAL A 49 6.52 -1.38 9.21
C VAL A 49 6.10 -1.88 7.84
N GLY A 50 5.41 -1.05 7.08
CA GLY A 50 4.90 -1.35 5.76
C GLY A 50 5.30 -0.29 4.75
N PHE A 51 5.60 -0.73 3.54
CA PHE A 51 5.74 0.11 2.38
C PHE A 51 4.70 -0.34 1.34
N ASP A 52 3.77 0.55 1.01
CA ASP A 52 2.81 0.35 -0.05
C ASP A 52 3.18 1.29 -1.20
N TRP A 53 3.25 0.73 -2.41
CA TRP A 53 3.27 1.48 -3.65
C TRP A 53 2.05 1.08 -4.46
N ASP A 54 1.09 2.00 -4.53
CA ASP A 54 -0.15 1.83 -5.25
C ASP A 54 -0.18 2.74 -6.50
N HIS A 55 -0.98 2.30 -7.47
CA HIS A 55 -1.25 3.02 -8.69
C HIS A 55 -2.72 2.78 -9.05
N ASP A 56 -3.51 3.84 -9.00
CA ASP A 56 -4.90 3.82 -9.42
C ASP A 56 -5.04 4.53 -10.77
N HIS A 57 -5.95 4.04 -11.61
CA HIS A 57 -6.30 4.66 -12.88
C HIS A 57 -7.80 4.93 -12.85
N TYR A 58 -8.18 6.18 -13.12
CA TYR A 58 -9.58 6.59 -13.18
C TYR A 58 -9.92 6.91 -14.63
N TYR A 59 -10.91 6.21 -15.19
CA TYR A 59 -11.53 6.56 -16.45
C TYR A 59 -12.57 7.66 -16.20
N ARG A 60 -12.44 8.82 -16.85
CA ARG A 60 -13.46 9.87 -16.79
C ARG A 60 -14.68 9.46 -17.59
N SER A 61 -15.87 9.68 -17.04
CA SER A 61 -17.13 9.13 -17.58
C SER A 61 -17.86 10.02 -18.58
N ASP A 62 -17.39 11.25 -18.89
CA ASP A 62 -18.29 12.25 -19.51
C ASP A 62 -17.60 13.29 -20.42
N ARG A 63 -17.10 12.86 -21.60
CA ARG A 63 -16.72 13.77 -22.71
C ARG A 63 -17.06 13.19 -24.10
N PRO A 64 -17.38 14.06 -25.09
CA PRO A 64 -17.68 13.65 -26.47
C PRO A 64 -16.50 12.94 -27.14
N ASP A 65 -16.83 12.09 -28.12
CA ASP A 65 -16.04 11.00 -28.71
C ASP A 65 -14.61 11.32 -29.23
N ASP A 66 -14.19 12.58 -29.20
CA ASP A 66 -12.97 13.09 -29.86
C ASP A 66 -11.76 13.21 -28.90
N GLN A 67 -11.91 12.90 -27.60
CA GLN A 67 -10.87 13.02 -26.54
C GLN A 67 -10.81 11.78 -25.61
N LYS A 68 -10.99 10.57 -26.18
CA LYS A 68 -11.15 9.31 -25.42
C LYS A 68 -9.89 8.74 -24.78
N ASP A 69 -8.73 9.33 -24.99
CA ASP A 69 -7.44 8.72 -24.65
C ASP A 69 -6.79 9.30 -23.37
N ASP A 70 -7.39 10.32 -22.73
CA ASP A 70 -6.85 10.95 -21.52
C ASP A 70 -7.23 10.15 -20.24
N GLN A 71 -6.39 9.20 -19.85
CA GLN A 71 -6.51 8.50 -18.56
C GLN A 71 -5.87 9.33 -17.43
N ILE A 72 -6.56 9.45 -16.29
CA ILE A 72 -5.94 9.98 -15.06
C ILE A 72 -5.21 8.84 -14.37
N PHE A 73 -3.90 8.97 -14.25
CA PHE A 73 -3.06 8.09 -13.46
C PHE A 73 -2.76 8.71 -12.09
N TYR A 74 -3.09 7.99 -11.03
CA TYR A 74 -2.72 8.31 -9.66
C TYR A 74 -1.57 7.42 -9.22
N TYR A 75 -0.51 8.02 -8.68
CA TYR A 75 0.58 7.30 -8.05
C TYR A 75 0.68 7.73 -6.59
N GLU A 76 0.79 6.75 -5.69
CA GLU A 76 1.04 7.00 -4.27
C GLU A 76 2.06 6.00 -3.72
N LYS A 77 3.03 6.53 -2.97
CA LYS A 77 3.89 5.73 -2.11
C LYS A 77 3.58 6.07 -0.66
N ARG A 78 3.48 5.05 0.16
CA ARG A 78 3.17 5.20 1.57
C ARG A 78 4.09 4.34 2.42
N LEU A 79 4.80 5.01 3.32
CA LEU A 79 5.52 4.35 4.39
C LEU A 79 4.65 4.39 5.64
N THR A 80 4.41 3.25 6.26
CA THR A 80 3.55 3.10 7.44
C THR A 80 4.33 2.38 8.54
N ALA A 81 4.17 2.81 9.78
CA ALA A 81 4.65 2.11 10.96
C ALA A 81 3.54 2.08 12.01
N GLY A 82 3.37 0.94 12.68
CA GLY A 82 2.27 0.77 13.61
C GLY A 82 2.52 -0.26 14.70
N LEU A 83 1.71 -0.15 15.74
CA LEU A 83 1.62 -1.08 16.84
C LEU A 83 0.21 -1.65 16.88
N ARG A 84 0.13 -2.96 17.06
CA ARG A 84 -1.12 -3.72 17.14
C ARG A 84 -1.12 -4.57 18.41
N PHE A 85 -2.18 -4.43 19.19
CA PHE A 85 -2.45 -5.21 20.38
C PHE A 85 -3.67 -6.08 20.11
N ASP A 86 -3.51 -7.40 20.04
CA ASP A 86 -4.65 -8.32 19.91
C ASP A 86 -4.92 -9.04 21.22
N LEU A 87 -5.99 -8.61 21.90
CA LEU A 87 -6.57 -9.34 23.02
C LEU A 87 -7.62 -10.33 22.50
N ARG A 88 -8.10 -11.23 23.37
CA ARG A 88 -9.01 -12.32 23.01
C ARG A 88 -10.28 -11.87 22.28
N HIS A 89 -10.87 -10.75 22.68
CA HIS A 89 -12.12 -10.21 22.10
C HIS A 89 -11.97 -8.80 21.52
N ILE A 90 -10.84 -8.13 21.79
CA ILE A 90 -10.63 -6.72 21.42
C ILE A 90 -9.24 -6.56 20.82
N GLY A 91 -9.15 -5.97 19.64
CA GLY A 91 -7.90 -5.59 19.00
C GLY A 91 -7.78 -4.08 18.92
N PHE A 92 -6.67 -3.53 19.41
CA PHE A 92 -6.31 -2.12 19.24
C PHE A 92 -5.16 -2.02 18.27
N GLU A 93 -5.21 -1.04 17.39
CA GLU A 93 -4.14 -0.77 16.44
C GLU A 93 -3.95 0.73 16.32
N VAL A 94 -2.71 1.18 16.46
CA VAL A 94 -2.33 2.58 16.25
C VAL A 94 -1.20 2.56 15.24
N TYR A 95 -1.39 3.27 14.13
CA TYR A 95 -0.38 3.37 13.10
C TYR A 95 -0.33 4.76 12.53
N GLY A 96 0.85 5.16 12.10
CA GLY A 96 1.07 6.41 11.41
C GLY A 96 2.03 6.20 10.27
N GLY A 97 2.16 7.22 9.44
CA GLY A 97 3.00 7.10 8.28
C GLY A 97 3.14 8.39 7.54
N HIS A 98 3.79 8.28 6.40
CA HIS A 98 3.98 9.38 5.48
C HIS A 98 3.56 8.94 4.08
N ALA A 99 2.59 9.64 3.51
CA ALA A 99 2.22 9.50 2.12
C ALA A 99 3.02 10.53 1.31
N PHE A 100 3.78 10.05 0.34
CA PHE A 100 4.68 10.87 -0.47
C PHE A 100 4.65 10.46 -1.93
N ASP A 101 5.28 11.28 -2.78
CA ASP A 101 5.29 11.08 -4.23
C ASP A 101 3.86 10.93 -4.80
N ARG A 102 2.92 11.70 -4.24
CA ARG A 102 1.53 11.73 -4.68
C ARG A 102 1.41 12.66 -5.86
N PHE A 103 1.12 12.12 -7.03
CA PHE A 103 0.89 12.93 -8.21
C PHE A 103 -0.23 12.36 -9.06
N TYR A 104 -0.99 13.29 -9.63
CA TYR A 104 -1.88 13.02 -10.73
C TYR A 104 -1.18 13.44 -12.03
N PHE A 105 -1.35 12.61 -13.05
CA PHE A 105 -0.95 12.92 -14.40
C PHE A 105 -2.07 12.49 -15.36
N GLU A 106 -2.34 13.30 -16.37
CA GLU A 106 -3.34 13.08 -17.42
C GLU A 106 -2.58 12.84 -18.73
N GLY A 107 -2.78 11.68 -19.37
CA GLY A 107 -2.20 11.37 -20.68
C GLY A 107 -2.50 9.95 -21.17
N GLU A 108 -2.10 9.63 -22.40
CA GLU A 108 -2.43 8.36 -23.08
C GLU A 108 -1.45 7.21 -22.76
N SER A 109 -0.24 7.54 -22.29
CA SER A 109 0.81 6.56 -21.92
C SER A 109 1.83 7.12 -20.90
N TYR A 110 2.58 6.24 -20.25
CA TYR A 110 3.59 6.57 -19.22
C TYR A 110 4.71 7.51 -19.72
N SER A 111 4.87 7.67 -21.04
CA SER A 111 5.90 8.49 -21.69
C SER A 111 5.71 9.99 -21.54
N ASP A 112 4.48 10.47 -21.26
CA ASP A 112 4.14 11.88 -21.47
C ASP A 112 4.15 12.73 -20.19
N ARG A 113 4.79 12.21 -19.12
CA ARG A 113 4.77 12.68 -17.72
C ARG A 113 5.06 14.17 -17.43
N ASP A 114 5.43 14.96 -18.42
CA ASP A 114 5.79 16.38 -18.29
C ASP A 114 4.63 17.36 -18.53
N ALA A 115 3.50 16.93 -19.11
CA ALA A 115 2.35 17.80 -19.32
C ALA A 115 1.37 17.78 -18.12
N ASN A 116 1.08 18.92 -17.49
CA ASN A 116 -0.05 19.07 -16.55
C ASN A 116 -0.03 18.22 -15.26
N ARG A 117 1.13 18.03 -14.63
CA ARG A 117 1.26 17.32 -13.34
C ARG A 117 0.64 18.10 -12.18
N ILE A 118 -0.47 17.60 -11.61
CA ILE A 118 -1.00 18.09 -10.34
C ILE A 118 -0.32 17.32 -9.20
N ARG A 119 0.61 17.99 -8.52
CA ARG A 119 1.28 17.44 -7.33
C ARG A 119 0.35 17.56 -6.12
N VAL A 120 0.01 16.44 -5.51
CA VAL A 120 -0.57 16.45 -4.17
C VAL A 120 0.59 16.49 -3.19
N GLY A 121 0.62 17.50 -2.31
CA GLY A 121 1.68 17.64 -1.31
C GLY A 121 1.84 16.35 -0.50
N SER A 122 3.04 15.99 -0.06
CA SER A 122 3.22 14.88 0.87
C SER A 122 2.66 15.23 2.25
N GLY A 123 2.28 14.23 3.05
CA GLY A 123 1.67 14.49 4.35
C GLY A 123 1.83 13.33 5.33
N PRO A 124 2.13 13.61 6.60
CA PRO A 124 2.03 12.60 7.65
C PRO A 124 0.55 12.28 7.94
N PHE A 125 0.31 11.05 8.38
CA PHE A 125 -1.00 10.63 8.87
C PHE A 125 -0.86 9.77 10.13
N VAL A 126 -1.92 9.72 10.92
CA VAL A 126 -2.05 8.84 12.07
C VAL A 126 -3.48 8.30 12.13
N VAL A 127 -3.62 7.03 12.50
CA VAL A 127 -4.88 6.33 12.58
C VAL A 127 -4.90 5.47 13.83
N GLY A 128 -5.98 5.60 14.60
CA GLY A 128 -6.34 4.67 15.67
C GLY A 128 -7.50 3.79 15.22
N LYS A 129 -7.37 2.48 15.42
CA LYS A 129 -8.39 1.50 15.07
C LYS A 129 -8.68 0.62 16.28
N VAL A 130 -9.97 0.43 16.55
CA VAL A 130 -10.47 -0.52 17.54
C VAL A 130 -11.28 -1.58 16.80
N SER A 131 -11.10 -2.84 17.17
CA SER A 131 -11.80 -3.97 16.60
C SER A 131 -12.34 -4.85 17.72
N VAL A 132 -13.56 -5.34 17.59
CA VAL A 132 -14.20 -6.25 18.54
C VAL A 132 -14.57 -7.51 17.78
N ARG A 133 -14.25 -8.68 18.35
CA ARG A 133 -14.54 -10.00 17.79
C ARG A 133 -15.40 -10.78 18.79
N PHE A 134 -16.48 -11.37 18.29
CA PHE A 134 -17.45 -12.17 19.04
C PHE A 134 -17.46 -13.59 18.50
#